data_AF-A0A9W5PJ33-F1
#
_entry.id   AF-A0A9W5PJ33-F1
#
_cell.length_a   1.000
_cell.length_b   1.000
_cell.length_c   1.000
_cell.angle_alpha   90.00
_cell.angle_beta   90.00
_cell.angle_gamma   90.00
#
_symmetry.space_group_name_H-M   'P 1'
#
loop_
_entity.id
_entity.type
_entity.pdbx_description
1 polymer ?
#
loop_
_entity_poly.entity_id
_entity_poly.type
_entity_poly.pdbx_seq_one_letter_code
_entity_poly.pdbx_strand_id
1 'polypeptide(L)'
;MKPNKQIENALFLTWVISLVAILGSLFFSEILHYEPCKLCWFQRIFMYPLIFITTILLIKKDFKQSFFILILSAIGGSISIYHYLIQKMELFSNNDDFCGRIPCSGEYINLLGFITIPFLALIAFTLIFFLNFWILHKQKRRNK
;
A
#
# COMPACT_ATOMS: atom_id res chain seq x y z
N MET A 1 -14.64 -25.13 9.98
CA MET A 1 -13.71 -25.47 8.88
C MET A 1 -12.30 -25.09 9.32
N LYS A 2 -11.37 -26.04 9.52
CA LYS A 2 -10.03 -25.69 10.01
C LYS A 2 -9.30 -24.78 8.99
N PRO A 3 -8.73 -23.65 9.44
CA PRO A 3 -8.02 -22.72 8.57
C PRO A 3 -6.75 -23.38 8.03
N ASN A 4 -6.42 -23.12 6.76
CA ASN A 4 -5.19 -23.62 6.16
C ASN A 4 -4.02 -22.79 6.71
N LYS A 5 -3.03 -23.44 7.33
CA LYS A 5 -1.83 -22.78 7.88
C LYS A 5 -1.12 -21.89 6.85
N GLN A 6 -1.14 -22.27 5.57
CA GLN A 6 -0.54 -21.45 4.50
C GLN A 6 -1.35 -20.17 4.20
N ILE A 7 -2.68 -20.19 4.33
CA ILE A 7 -3.52 -18.99 4.13
C ILE A 7 -3.38 -18.05 5.33
N GLU A 8 -3.37 -18.61 6.55
CA GLU A 8 -3.13 -17.84 7.77
C GLU A 8 -1.77 -17.14 7.74
N ASN A 9 -0.70 -17.85 7.36
CA ASN A 9 0.63 -17.26 7.24
C ASN A 9 0.69 -16.14 6.19
N ALA A 10 0.03 -16.31 5.05
CA ALA A 10 -0.01 -15.29 4.00
C ALA A 10 -0.77 -14.03 4.44
N LEU A 11 -1.90 -14.21 5.16
CA LEU A 11 -2.66 -13.08 5.70
C LEU A 11 -1.88 -12.40 6.83
N PHE A 12 -1.19 -13.16 7.68
CA PHE A 12 -0.31 -12.61 8.72
C PHE A 12 0.82 -11.78 8.10
N LEU A 13 1.44 -12.27 7.02
CA LEU A 13 2.45 -11.51 6.29
C LEU A 13 1.86 -10.21 5.70
N THR A 14 0.66 -10.27 5.13
CA THR A 14 -0.06 -9.07 4.65
C THR A 14 -0.25 -8.05 5.78
N TRP A 15 -0.67 -8.51 6.96
CA TRP A 15 -0.85 -7.67 8.13
C TRP A 15 0.47 -7.00 8.55
N VAL A 16 1.57 -7.75 8.64
CA VAL A 16 2.90 -7.21 8.97
C VAL A 16 3.32 -6.13 7.97
N ILE A 17 3.17 -6.38 6.68
CA ILE A 17 3.52 -5.40 5.63
C ILE A 17 2.68 -4.13 5.78
N SER A 18 1.37 -4.27 5.99
CA SER A 18 0.50 -3.11 6.20
C SER A 18 0.85 -2.31 7.46
N LEU A 19 1.28 -2.99 8.53
CA LEU A 19 1.69 -2.35 9.77
C LEU A 19 2.96 -1.53 9.56
N VAL A 20 3.98 -2.14 8.93
CA VAL A 20 5.25 -1.47 8.62
C VAL A 20 5.02 -0.27 7.70
N ALA A 21 4.13 -0.40 6.70
CA ALA A 21 3.79 0.70 5.80
C ALA A 21 3.14 1.89 6.53
N ILE A 22 2.20 1.63 7.44
CA ILE A 22 1.54 2.69 8.24
C ILE A 22 2.54 3.33 9.20
N LEU A 23 3.33 2.53 9.91
CA LEU A 23 4.34 3.03 10.83
C LEU A 23 5.40 3.86 10.11
N GLY A 24 5.88 3.41 8.94
CA GLY A 24 6.80 4.18 8.11
C GLY A 24 6.18 5.50 7.66
N SER A 25 4.94 5.47 7.16
CA SER A 25 4.20 6.67 6.75
C SER A 25 4.03 7.69 7.89
N LEU A 26 3.73 7.22 9.10
CA LEU A 26 3.62 8.07 10.30
C LEU A 26 4.99 8.59 10.75
N PHE A 27 6.03 7.75 10.72
CA PHE A 27 7.39 8.13 11.09
C PHE A 27 7.90 9.29 10.23
N PHE A 28 7.70 9.23 8.92
CA PHE A 28 8.07 10.33 8.02
C PHE A 28 7.31 11.64 8.34
N SER A 29 6.04 11.54 8.74
CA SER A 29 5.19 12.71 9.03
C SER A 29 5.52 13.36 10.38
N GLU A 30 5.59 12.54 11.44
CA GLU A 30 5.58 13.02 12.82
C GLU A 30 6.99 13.20 13.39
N ILE A 31 7.94 12.35 13.00
CA ILE A 31 9.31 12.39 13.52
C ILE A 31 10.22 13.18 12.59
N LEU A 32 10.12 12.95 11.28
CA LEU A 32 10.95 13.65 10.29
C LEU A 32 10.31 14.93 9.74
N HIS A 33 9.08 15.24 10.16
CA HIS A 33 8.33 16.43 9.76
C HIS A 33 8.21 16.63 8.24
N TYR A 34 8.15 15.52 7.48
CA TYR A 34 7.86 15.58 6.05
C TYR A 34 6.37 15.80 5.83
N GLU A 35 6.02 17.00 5.38
CA GLU A 35 4.64 17.33 5.07
C GLU A 35 4.14 16.49 3.88
N PRO A 36 3.03 15.74 4.01
CA PRO A 36 2.52 14.93 2.92
C PRO A 36 1.89 15.80 1.84
N CYS A 37 2.26 15.56 0.58
CA CYS A 37 1.53 16.13 -0.55
C CYS A 37 0.13 15.50 -0.71
N LYS A 38 -0.71 16.08 -1.56
CA LYS A 38 -2.08 15.56 -1.78
C LYS A 38 -2.07 14.10 -2.28
N LEU A 39 -1.17 13.72 -3.18
CA LEU A 39 -1.06 12.34 -3.66
C LEU A 39 -0.64 11.35 -2.56
N CYS A 40 0.33 11.71 -1.71
CA CYS A 40 0.68 10.93 -0.52
C CYS A 40 -0.53 10.74 0.39
N TRP A 41 -1.35 11.78 0.56
CA TRP A 41 -2.55 11.70 1.38
C TRP A 41 -3.57 10.71 0.79
N PHE A 42 -3.79 10.72 -0.53
CA PHE A 42 -4.60 9.71 -1.20
C PHE A 42 -4.04 8.29 -1.01
N GLN A 43 -2.73 8.09 -1.12
CA GLN A 43 -2.12 6.78 -0.83
C GLN A 43 -2.39 6.32 0.61
N ARG A 44 -2.34 7.24 1.59
CA ARG A 44 -2.67 6.93 3.00
C ARG A 44 -4.11 6.46 3.17
N ILE A 45 -5.08 7.06 2.48
CA ILE A 45 -6.49 6.63 2.52
C ILE A 45 -6.64 5.17 2.09
N PHE A 46 -5.88 4.71 1.10
CA PHE A 46 -5.96 3.32 0.64
C PHE A 46 -5.11 2.37 1.49
N MET A 47 -4.02 2.84 2.09
CA MET A 47 -3.13 2.00 2.91
C MET A 47 -3.66 1.79 4.33
N TYR A 48 -4.17 2.83 4.98
CA TYR A 48 -4.50 2.79 6.41
C TYR A 48 -5.64 1.82 6.75
N PRO A 49 -6.71 1.69 5.95
CA PRO A 49 -7.76 0.70 6.22
C PRO A 49 -7.26 -0.75 6.14
N LEU A 50 -6.17 -1.03 5.42
CA LEU A 50 -5.68 -2.40 5.20
C LEU A 50 -5.27 -3.08 6.51
N ILE A 51 -4.67 -2.37 7.46
CA ILE A 51 -4.30 -2.95 8.77
C ILE A 51 -5.54 -3.40 9.53
N PHE A 52 -6.60 -2.60 9.53
CA PHE A 52 -7.83 -2.89 10.27
C PHE A 52 -8.56 -4.07 9.63
N ILE A 53 -8.69 -4.06 8.31
CA ILE A 53 -9.33 -5.15 7.56
C ILE A 53 -8.54 -6.45 7.79
N THR A 54 -7.22 -6.46 7.56
CA THR A 54 -6.40 -7.67 7.76
C THR A 54 -6.44 -8.19 9.20
N THR A 55 -6.45 -7.31 10.20
CA THR A 55 -6.60 -7.68 11.62
C THR A 55 -7.93 -8.40 11.88
N ILE A 56 -9.04 -7.84 11.38
CA ILE A 56 -10.37 -8.44 11.56
C ILE A 56 -10.43 -9.82 10.88
N LEU A 57 -9.86 -9.96 9.68
CA LEU A 57 -9.83 -11.22 8.95
C LEU A 57 -8.99 -12.28 9.68
N LEU A 58 -7.87 -11.90 10.30
CA LEU A 58 -7.04 -12.79 11.11
C LEU A 58 -7.80 -13.31 12.34
N ILE A 59 -8.52 -12.43 13.04
CA ILE A 59 -9.29 -12.79 14.24
C ILE A 59 -10.49 -13.67 13.88
N LYS A 60 -11.30 -13.25 12.91
CA LYS A 60 -12.52 -13.97 12.50
C LYS A 60 -12.23 -15.24 11.70
N LYS A 61 -11.01 -15.38 11.17
CA LYS A 61 -10.60 -16.47 10.27
C LYS A 61 -11.52 -16.60 9.04
N ASP A 62 -12.11 -15.49 8.61
CA ASP A 62 -12.96 -15.40 7.41
C ASP A 62 -12.19 -14.77 6.25
N PHE A 63 -11.53 -15.63 5.47
CA PHE A 63 -10.63 -15.20 4.40
C PHE A 63 -11.34 -14.75 3.12
N LYS A 64 -12.67 -14.92 3.01
CA LYS A 64 -13.43 -14.54 1.79
C LYS A 64 -13.37 -13.04 1.49
N GLN A 65 -13.17 -12.23 2.53
CA GLN A 65 -13.13 -10.77 2.45
C GLN A 65 -11.78 -10.24 1.92
N SER A 66 -10.80 -11.11 1.63
CA SER A 66 -9.50 -10.72 1.06
C SER A 66 -9.60 -10.01 -0.29
N PHE A 67 -10.76 -10.12 -0.95
CA PHE A 67 -11.07 -9.38 -2.19
C PHE A 67 -11.07 -7.87 -1.99
N PHE A 68 -11.53 -7.37 -0.84
CA PHE A 68 -11.49 -5.94 -0.54
C PHE A 68 -10.06 -5.43 -0.40
N ILE A 69 -9.19 -6.20 0.28
CA ILE A 69 -7.76 -5.88 0.41
C ILE A 69 -7.11 -5.81 -0.97
N LEU A 70 -7.45 -6.73 -1.87
CA LEU A 70 -6.95 -6.76 -3.24
C LEU A 70 -7.36 -5.50 -4.02
N ILE A 71 -8.62 -5.07 -3.95
CA ILE A 71 -9.09 -3.87 -4.64
C ILE A 71 -8.38 -2.62 -4.09
N LEU A 72 -8.35 -2.46 -2.77
CA LEU A 72 -7.71 -1.29 -2.15
C LEU A 72 -6.23 -1.20 -2.51
N SER A 73 -5.50 -2.33 -2.47
CA SER A 73 -4.09 -2.37 -2.84
C SER A 73 -3.85 -2.12 -4.34
N ALA A 74 -4.75 -2.54 -5.23
CA ALA A 74 -4.67 -2.23 -6.65
C ALA A 74 -4.83 -0.72 -6.94
N ILE A 75 -5.79 -0.07 -6.27
CA ILE A 75 -6.04 1.37 -6.43
C ILE A 75 -4.87 2.17 -5.84
N GLY A 76 -4.47 1.86 -4.60
CA GLY A 76 -3.33 2.52 -3.95
C GLY A 76 -2.02 2.31 -4.70
N GLY A 77 -1.81 1.11 -5.25
CA GLY A 77 -0.67 0.80 -6.12
C GLY A 77 -0.65 1.66 -7.39
N SER A 78 -1.79 1.77 -8.09
CA SER A 78 -1.91 2.62 -9.29
C SER A 78 -1.56 4.09 -9.00
N ILE A 79 -2.04 4.63 -7.87
CA ILE A 79 -1.72 6.01 -7.44
C ILE A 79 -0.22 6.14 -7.12
N SER A 80 0.38 5.12 -6.52
CA SER A 80 1.82 5.11 -6.18
C SER A 80 2.70 5.07 -7.43
N ILE A 81 2.29 4.32 -8.47
CA ILE A 81 2.96 4.32 -9.78
C ILE A 81 2.91 5.73 -10.38
N TYR A 82 1.72 6.34 -10.43
CA TYR A 82 1.56 7.68 -10.99
C TYR A 82 2.41 8.71 -10.24
N HIS A 83 2.43 8.65 -8.91
CA HIS A 83 3.22 9.57 -8.10
C HIS A 83 4.73 9.37 -8.30
N TYR A 84 5.20 8.12 -8.38
CA TYR A 84 6.60 7.84 -8.70
C TYR A 84 7.01 8.35 -10.09
N LEU A 85 6.12 8.23 -11.10
CA LEU A 85 6.37 8.76 -12.43
C LEU A 85 6.49 10.28 -12.43
N ILE A 86 5.66 11.00 -11.67
CA ILE A 86 5.78 12.47 -11.54
C ILE A 86 7.12 12.88 -10.94
N GLN A 87 7.66 12.12 -9.98
CA GLN A 87 8.95 12.44 -9.36
C GLN A 87 10.13 12.18 -10.32
N LYS A 88 10.08 11.13 -11.13
CA LYS A 88 11.22 10.70 -11.96
C LYS A 88 11.16 11.15 -13.42
N MET A 89 9.99 11.52 -13.93
CA MET A 89 9.83 11.95 -15.31
C MET A 89 9.37 13.41 -15.38
N GLU A 90 10.24 14.25 -15.91
CA GLU A 90 9.99 15.68 -16.16
C GLU A 90 8.77 15.93 -17.07
N LEU A 91 8.41 14.94 -17.91
CA LEU A 91 7.20 15.00 -18.74
C LEU A 91 5.91 15.16 -17.94
N PHE A 92 5.89 14.71 -16.68
CA PHE A 92 4.71 14.75 -15.81
C PHE A 92 4.84 15.77 -14.67
N SER A 93 6.00 16.41 -14.47
CA SER A 93 6.23 17.38 -13.40
C SER A 93 5.47 18.70 -13.60
N ASN A 94 5.06 19.01 -14.83
CA ASN A 94 4.28 20.22 -15.14
C ASN A 94 2.81 20.16 -14.66
N ASN A 95 2.34 19.02 -14.15
CA ASN A 95 0.98 18.85 -13.61
C ASN A 95 0.90 19.14 -12.11
N ASP A 96 1.85 19.91 -11.56
CA ASP A 96 1.89 20.24 -10.13
C ASP A 96 0.67 21.06 -9.65
N ASP A 97 -0.17 21.62 -10.53
CA ASP A 97 -1.41 22.33 -10.18
C ASP A 97 -2.35 21.51 -9.29
N PHE A 98 -2.36 20.18 -9.45
CA PHE A 98 -3.16 19.31 -8.58
C PHE A 98 -2.65 19.35 -7.14
N CYS A 99 -1.33 19.43 -6.97
CA CYS A 99 -0.67 19.41 -5.68
C CYS A 99 -0.59 20.85 -5.15
N GLY A 100 -1.11 21.06 -3.95
CA GLY A 100 -1.34 22.41 -3.44
C GLY A 100 -0.04 23.09 -3.02
N ARG A 101 0.05 23.47 -1.74
CA ARG A 101 1.25 24.12 -1.19
C ARG A 101 2.52 23.27 -1.36
N ILE A 102 2.41 21.95 -1.25
CA ILE A 102 3.53 21.01 -1.33
C ILE A 102 3.50 20.33 -2.70
N PRO A 103 4.53 20.49 -3.53
CA PRO A 103 4.57 19.90 -4.86
C PRO A 103 4.65 18.37 -4.77
N CYS A 104 4.03 17.67 -5.71
CA CYS A 104 4.09 16.21 -5.72
C CYS A 104 5.37 15.67 -6.37
N SER A 105 6.02 16.49 -7.18
CA SER A 105 7.36 16.27 -7.73
C SER A 105 8.48 16.30 -6.68
N GLY A 106 8.22 16.87 -5.49
CA GLY A 106 9.21 16.97 -4.41
C GLY A 106 9.68 15.59 -3.89
N GLU A 107 10.99 15.44 -3.75
CA GLU A 107 11.63 14.24 -3.22
C GLU A 107 12.26 14.50 -1.84
N TYR A 108 11.57 14.17 -0.76
CA TYR A 108 12.13 14.27 0.60
C TYR A 108 13.25 13.25 0.86
N ILE A 109 13.10 12.05 0.27
CA ILE A 109 14.08 10.96 0.33
C ILE A 109 14.32 10.51 -1.09
N ASN A 110 15.59 10.49 -1.48
CA ASN A 110 16.04 9.88 -2.71
C ASN A 110 17.32 9.08 -2.45
N LEU A 111 17.14 7.86 -1.95
CA LEU A 111 18.26 6.97 -1.68
C LEU A 111 18.63 6.20 -2.97
N LEU A 112 19.92 6.16 -3.31
CA LEU A 112 20.45 5.52 -4.53
C LEU A 112 19.91 6.10 -5.87
N GLY A 113 19.23 7.25 -5.86
CA GLY A 113 18.69 7.89 -7.06
C GLY A 113 17.31 7.38 -7.51
N PHE A 114 16.78 6.33 -6.87
CA PHE A 114 15.47 5.73 -7.23
C PHE A 114 14.57 5.40 -6.04
N ILE A 115 15.08 5.25 -4.82
CA ILE A 115 14.27 4.89 -3.65
C ILE A 115 13.65 6.16 -3.07
N THR A 116 12.39 6.41 -3.45
CA THR A 116 11.57 7.49 -2.92
C THR A 116 10.43 6.97 -2.05
N ILE A 117 9.75 7.86 -1.31
CA ILE A 117 8.60 7.49 -0.47
C ILE A 117 7.48 6.81 -1.29
N PRO A 118 7.08 7.33 -2.48
CA PRO A 118 6.09 6.66 -3.33
C PRO A 118 6.53 5.28 -3.82
N PHE A 119 7.83 5.09 -4.06
CA PHE A 119 8.36 3.78 -4.45
C PHE A 119 8.25 2.74 -3.33
N LEU A 120 8.52 3.13 -2.08
CA LEU A 120 8.32 2.26 -0.91
C LEU A 120 6.85 1.89 -0.74
N ALA A 121 5.94 2.86 -0.93
CA ALA A 121 4.50 2.61 -0.90
C ALA A 121 4.08 1.65 -2.02
N LEU A 122 4.63 1.81 -3.23
CA LEU A 122 4.39 0.92 -4.36
C LEU A 122 4.78 -0.53 -4.03
N ILE A 123 5.98 -0.76 -3.48
CA ILE A 123 6.42 -2.09 -3.06
C ILE A 123 5.43 -2.71 -2.06
N ALA A 124 5.01 -1.96 -1.05
CA ALA A 124 4.06 -2.43 -0.06
C ALA A 124 2.71 -2.83 -0.69
N PHE A 125 2.14 -1.98 -1.53
CA PHE A 125 0.87 -2.27 -2.23
C PHE A 125 0.99 -3.48 -3.16
N THR A 126 2.09 -3.60 -3.91
CA THR A 126 2.34 -4.73 -4.81
C THR A 126 2.44 -6.05 -4.04
N LEU A 127 3.18 -6.08 -2.93
CA LEU A 127 3.27 -7.28 -2.09
C LEU A 127 1.91 -7.67 -1.51
N ILE A 128 1.16 -6.70 -0.97
CA ILE A 128 -0.19 -6.94 -0.44
C ILE A 128 -1.11 -7.47 -1.53
N PHE A 129 -1.08 -6.89 -2.73
CA PHE A 129 -1.92 -7.30 -3.86
C PHE A 129 -1.66 -8.76 -4.23
N PHE A 130 -0.40 -9.15 -4.45
CA PHE A 130 -0.05 -10.53 -4.84
C PHE A 130 -0.36 -11.55 -3.76
N LEU A 131 -0.11 -11.24 -2.48
CA LEU A 131 -0.46 -12.11 -1.37
C LEU A 131 -1.97 -12.37 -1.31
N ASN A 132 -2.78 -11.32 -1.44
CA ASN A 132 -4.24 -11.45 -1.37
C ASN A 132 -4.82 -12.11 -2.62
N PHE A 133 -4.24 -11.85 -3.80
CA PHE A 133 -4.58 -12.58 -5.03
C PHE A 133 -4.34 -14.07 -4.88
N TRP A 134 -3.19 -14.46 -4.30
CA TRP A 134 -2.88 -15.86 -4.03
C TRP A 134 -3.86 -16.48 -3.02
N ILE A 135 -4.18 -15.78 -1.93
CA ILE A 135 -5.16 -16.25 -0.93
C ILE A 135 -6.49 -16.55 -1.61
N LEU A 136 -7.02 -15.63 -2.42
CA LEU A 136 -8.31 -15.79 -3.11
C LEU A 136 -8.29 -16.94 -4.12
N HIS A 137 -7.22 -17.04 -4.92
CA HIS A 137 -7.09 -18.11 -5.89
C HIS A 137 -7.03 -19.48 -5.22
N LYS A 138 -6.32 -19.59 -4.10
CA LYS A 138 -6.22 -20.83 -3.31
C LYS A 138 -7.54 -21.18 -2.62
N GLN A 139 -8.28 -20.17 -2.16
CA GLN A 139 -9.59 -20.35 -1.55
C GLN A 139 -10.64 -20.81 -2.59
N LYS A 140 -10.62 -20.25 -3.80
CA LYS A 140 -11.48 -20.67 -4.93
C LYS A 140 -11.23 -22.12 -5.33
N ARG A 141 -9.98 -22.55 -5.43
CA ARG A 141 -9.61 -23.95 -5.74
C ARG A 141 -10.08 -24.95 -4.68
N ARG A 142 -10.27 -24.51 -3.43
CA ARG A 142 -10.70 -25.38 -2.31
C ARG A 142 -12.23 -25.47 -2.18
N ASN A 143 -12.96 -24.50 -2.74
CA ASN A 143 -14.43 -24.51 -2.74
C ASN A 143 -15.03 -25.18 -3.98
N LYS A 144 -14.19 -25.57 -4.94
CA LYS A 144 -14.54 -26.35 -6.13
C LYS A 144 -14.15 -27.80 -5.88
#